data_AF-A0AAN4YS16-F1
#
_entry.id   AF-A0AAN4YS16-F1
#
_cell.length_a   1.000
_cell.length_b   1.000
_cell.length_c   1.000
_cell.angle_alpha   90.00
_cell.angle_beta   90.00
_cell.angle_gamma   90.00
#
_symmetry.space_group_name_H-M   'P 1'
#
loop_
_entity.id
_entity.type
_entity.pdbx_description
1 polymer ?
#
loop_
_entity_poly.entity_id
_entity_poly.type
_entity_poly.pdbx_seq_one_letter_code
_entity_poly.pdbx_strand_id
1 'polypeptide(L)'
;MVLLVPDDIPEDSLASTIEGNVQEMCALFEGWDPRAGMAFEDGAVLGECLSRLPDRDDVAKTSPDFLQAKRHALSVFQQCRKERTKMVVDRGNIQQYLYHLHDGPEQEERDRKMQMTPTPEGEALAWRDPGLAPKLLGYDHIADVSLSK
;
A
#
# COMPACT_ATOMS: atom_id res chain seq x y z
N MET A 1 0.58 -0.82 -21.70
CA MET A 1 1.89 -1.27 -21.23
C MET A 1 1.86 -1.25 -19.70
N VAL A 2 2.36 -2.29 -19.02
CA VAL A 2 2.53 -2.27 -17.56
C VAL A 2 3.98 -1.89 -17.31
N LEU A 3 4.22 -0.74 -16.69
CA LEU A 3 5.56 -0.26 -16.38
C LEU A 3 6.19 -1.12 -15.28
N LEU A 4 7.34 -1.73 -15.58
CA LEU A 4 8.15 -2.48 -14.60
C LEU A 4 9.52 -1.81 -14.35
N VAL A 5 10.02 -1.06 -15.33
CA VAL A 5 11.29 -0.32 -15.37
C VAL A 5 11.06 1.01 -16.11
N PRO A 6 11.94 2.02 -15.98
CA PRO A 6 11.89 3.20 -16.84
C PRO A 6 11.92 2.80 -18.32
N ASP A 7 11.31 3.59 -19.19
CA ASP A 7 11.51 3.45 -20.63
C ASP A 7 12.89 4.02 -21.02
N ASP A 8 13.74 3.17 -21.59
CA ASP A 8 15.10 3.50 -22.03
C ASP A 8 15.33 3.15 -23.51
N ILE A 9 14.26 3.00 -24.30
CA ILE A 9 14.38 2.78 -25.75
C ILE A 9 15.08 4.00 -26.39
N PRO A 10 16.18 3.80 -27.14
CA PRO A 10 16.87 4.91 -27.80
C PRO A 10 15.93 5.65 -28.77
N GLU A 11 15.91 6.99 -28.72
CA GLU A 11 15.04 7.81 -29.58
C GLU A 11 15.26 7.60 -31.08
N ASP A 12 16.47 7.18 -31.48
CA ASP A 12 16.85 6.87 -32.85
C ASP A 12 16.46 5.44 -33.28
N SER A 13 15.97 4.63 -32.35
CA SER A 13 15.44 3.29 -32.61
C SER A 13 14.09 3.36 -33.31
N LEU A 14 13.95 2.67 -34.45
CA LEU A 14 12.64 2.42 -35.07
C LEU A 14 11.82 1.36 -34.33
N ALA A 15 12.36 0.77 -33.26
CA ALA A 15 11.70 -0.28 -32.51
C ALA A 15 10.78 0.31 -31.43
N SER A 16 9.51 -0.08 -31.44
CA SER A 16 8.56 0.23 -30.38
C SER A 16 8.65 -0.74 -29.18
N THR A 17 9.52 -1.74 -29.25
CA THR A 17 9.78 -2.71 -28.17
C THR A 17 11.24 -3.17 -28.20
N ILE A 18 11.86 -3.27 -27.03
CA ILE A 18 13.19 -3.86 -26.82
C ILE A 18 13.09 -5.07 -25.86
N GLU A 19 14.13 -5.91 -25.83
CA GLU A 19 14.19 -7.04 -24.89
C GLU A 19 14.38 -6.51 -23.46
N GLY A 20 13.47 -6.89 -22.56
CA GLY A 20 13.50 -6.42 -21.16
C GLY A 20 14.55 -7.13 -20.31
N ASN A 21 15.14 -6.40 -19.35
CA ASN A 21 16.10 -6.94 -18.39
C ASN A 21 15.39 -7.48 -17.13
N VAL A 22 15.29 -8.81 -17.03
CA VAL A 22 14.61 -9.47 -15.90
C VAL A 22 15.31 -9.18 -14.56
N GLN A 23 16.64 -9.09 -14.54
CA GLN A 23 17.41 -8.81 -13.33
C GLN A 23 17.12 -7.40 -12.81
N GLU A 24 17.03 -6.43 -13.71
CA GLU A 24 16.67 -5.05 -13.38
C GLU A 24 15.23 -4.96 -12.86
N MET A 25 14.28 -5.60 -13.54
CA MET A 25 12.90 -5.68 -13.07
C MET A 25 12.86 -6.26 -11.65
N CYS A 26 13.50 -7.42 -11.42
CA CYS A 26 13.56 -8.04 -10.10
C CYS A 26 14.21 -7.15 -9.04
N ALA A 27 15.28 -6.42 -9.38
CA ALA A 27 15.94 -5.49 -8.46
C ALA A 27 15.01 -4.34 -8.05
N LEU A 28 14.21 -3.80 -8.97
CA LEU A 28 13.22 -2.76 -8.63
C LEU A 28 12.12 -3.26 -7.70
N PHE A 29 11.83 -4.56 -7.72
CA PHE A 29 10.85 -5.20 -6.83
C PHE A 29 11.46 -5.80 -5.56
N GLU A 30 12.74 -5.58 -5.29
CA GLU A 30 13.36 -6.05 -4.05
C GLU A 30 12.63 -5.44 -2.83
N GLY A 31 12.05 -6.29 -1.99
CA GLY A 31 11.23 -5.89 -0.84
C GLY A 31 9.74 -5.67 -1.10
N TRP A 32 9.25 -5.92 -2.33
CA TRP A 32 7.83 -5.77 -2.67
C TRP A 32 7.04 -7.09 -2.55
N ASP A 33 5.96 -7.09 -1.75
CA ASP A 33 4.93 -8.14 -1.78
C ASP A 33 3.52 -7.53 -1.93
N PRO A 34 2.89 -7.64 -3.11
CA PRO A 34 1.59 -7.03 -3.38
C PRO A 34 0.35 -7.88 -3.07
N ARG A 35 0.47 -9.16 -2.68
CA ARG A 35 -0.62 -10.12 -2.96
C ARG A 35 -1.70 -10.37 -1.91
N ALA A 36 -1.69 -9.74 -0.73
CA ALA A 36 -2.82 -9.80 0.22
C ALA A 36 -2.72 -8.81 1.41
N GLY A 37 -1.95 -7.73 1.28
CA GLY A 37 -1.65 -6.83 2.40
C GLY A 37 -2.90 -6.31 3.12
N MET A 38 -3.85 -5.70 2.41
CA MET A 38 -5.02 -5.07 3.07
C MET A 38 -5.94 -6.07 3.76
N ALA A 39 -6.19 -7.25 3.16
CA ALA A 39 -7.06 -8.26 3.79
C ALA A 39 -6.39 -8.90 5.02
N PHE A 40 -5.07 -9.11 4.97
CA PHE A 40 -4.32 -9.55 6.15
C PHE A 40 -4.26 -8.46 7.23
N GLU A 41 -4.08 -7.19 6.85
CA GLU A 41 -4.19 -6.06 7.78
C GLU A 41 -5.58 -5.99 8.41
N ASP A 42 -6.65 -6.15 7.64
CA ASP A 42 -8.02 -6.17 8.16
C ASP A 42 -8.19 -7.32 9.17
N GLY A 43 -7.71 -8.52 8.85
CA GLY A 43 -7.72 -9.65 9.75
C GLY A 43 -6.93 -9.41 11.04
N ALA A 44 -5.74 -8.81 10.93
CA ALA A 44 -4.87 -8.51 12.07
C ALA A 44 -5.47 -7.43 12.99
N VAL A 45 -5.95 -6.31 12.43
CA VAL A 45 -6.59 -5.24 13.19
C VAL A 45 -7.88 -5.74 13.84
N LEU A 46 -8.71 -6.52 13.12
CA LEU A 46 -9.92 -7.07 13.71
C LEU A 46 -9.61 -8.06 14.83
N GLY A 47 -8.60 -8.93 14.63
CA GLY A 47 -8.12 -9.86 15.65
C GLY A 47 -7.64 -9.13 16.91
N GLU A 48 -6.85 -8.07 16.75
CA GLU A 48 -6.35 -7.24 17.85
C GLU A 48 -7.48 -6.48 18.58
N CYS A 49 -8.47 -5.96 17.87
CA CYS A 49 -9.64 -5.34 18.50
C CYS A 49 -10.47 -6.36 19.30
N LEU A 50 -10.69 -7.56 18.74
CA LEU A 50 -11.52 -8.58 19.37
C LEU A 50 -10.80 -9.30 20.52
N SER A 51 -9.47 -9.42 20.50
CA SER A 51 -8.67 -10.02 21.57
C SER A 51 -8.74 -9.22 22.88
N ARG A 52 -9.08 -7.92 22.80
CA ARG A 52 -9.25 -7.02 23.95
C ARG A 52 -10.64 -7.10 24.59
N LEU A 53 -11.57 -7.89 24.04
CA LEU A 53 -12.88 -8.11 24.65
C LEU A 53 -12.76 -8.94 25.94
N PRO A 54 -13.72 -8.79 26.88
CA PRO A 54 -13.75 -9.65 28.05
C PRO A 54 -13.89 -11.14 27.67
N ASP A 55 -12.92 -11.96 28.08
CA ASP A 55 -12.88 -13.39 27.78
C ASP A 55 -12.66 -14.20 29.07
N ARG A 56 -13.72 -14.29 29.88
CA ARG A 56 -13.77 -15.11 31.10
C ARG A 56 -15.00 -16.01 31.03
N ASP A 57 -14.94 -17.16 31.69
CA ASP A 57 -16.02 -18.15 31.68
C ASP A 57 -17.36 -17.61 32.21
N ASP A 58 -17.34 -16.58 33.06
CA ASP A 58 -18.51 -15.93 33.63
C ASP A 58 -19.11 -14.82 32.75
N VAL A 59 -18.49 -14.50 31.60
CA VAL A 59 -18.97 -13.46 30.68
C VAL A 59 -20.00 -14.05 29.72
N ALA A 60 -21.26 -13.65 29.89
CA ALA A 60 -22.29 -13.93 28.91
C ALA A 60 -22.09 -13.08 27.64
N LYS A 61 -21.76 -13.71 26.51
CA LYS A 61 -21.54 -13.05 25.19
C LYS A 61 -22.80 -12.38 24.62
N THR A 62 -23.96 -12.61 25.22
CA THR A 62 -25.24 -11.97 24.90
C THR A 62 -25.59 -10.82 25.84
N SER A 63 -24.80 -10.59 26.89
CA SER A 63 -25.05 -9.50 27.85
C SER A 63 -24.96 -8.13 27.17
N PRO A 64 -25.74 -7.14 27.64
CA PRO A 64 -25.67 -5.77 27.11
C PRO A 64 -24.25 -5.18 27.13
N ASP A 65 -23.51 -5.43 28.22
CA ASP A 65 -22.14 -4.93 28.41
C ASP A 65 -21.16 -5.53 27.41
N PHE A 66 -21.19 -6.86 27.21
CA PHE A 66 -20.35 -7.50 26.19
C PHE A 66 -20.67 -7.01 24.79
N LEU A 67 -21.96 -6.86 24.47
CA LEU A 67 -22.38 -6.34 23.16
C LEU A 67 -21.96 -4.88 22.96
N GLN A 68 -21.93 -4.08 24.03
CA GLN A 68 -21.42 -2.71 23.98
C GLN A 68 -19.90 -2.69 23.73
N ALA A 69 -19.14 -3.50 24.47
CA ALA A 69 -17.70 -3.65 24.25
C ALA A 69 -17.38 -4.12 22.82
N LYS A 70 -18.13 -5.10 22.30
CA LYS A 70 -18.00 -5.58 20.92
C LYS A 70 -18.28 -4.49 19.89
N ARG A 71 -19.35 -3.69 20.06
CA ARG A 71 -19.64 -2.56 19.17
C ARG A 71 -18.52 -1.53 19.18
N HIS A 72 -17.96 -1.25 20.35
CA HIS A 72 -16.82 -0.35 20.49
C HIS A 72 -15.56 -0.89 19.78
N ALA A 73 -15.22 -2.17 19.97
CA ALA A 73 -14.11 -2.80 19.26
C ALA A 73 -14.27 -2.72 17.73
N LEU A 74 -15.50 -2.91 17.22
CA LEU A 74 -15.80 -2.76 15.79
C LEU A 74 -15.70 -1.31 15.30
N SER A 75 -16.04 -0.31 16.13
CA SER A 75 -15.83 1.10 15.76
C SER A 75 -14.34 1.46 15.70
N VAL A 76 -13.51 0.93 16.60
CA VAL A 76 -12.06 1.11 16.58
C VAL A 76 -11.46 0.46 15.33
N PHE A 77 -11.86 -0.77 15.00
CA PHE A 77 -11.48 -1.43 13.75
C PHE A 77 -11.81 -0.56 12.53
N GLN A 78 -13.05 -0.06 12.44
CA GLN A 78 -13.49 0.77 11.33
C GLN A 78 -12.66 2.07 11.25
N GLN A 79 -12.34 2.70 12.38
CA GLN A 79 -11.54 3.93 12.41
C GLN A 79 -10.12 3.69 11.88
N CYS A 80 -9.44 2.65 12.36
CA CYS A 80 -8.09 2.29 11.92
C CYS A 80 -8.06 2.02 10.41
N ARG A 81 -9.02 1.21 9.93
CA ARG A 81 -9.01 0.76 8.53
C ARG A 81 -9.49 1.80 7.54
N LYS A 82 -10.38 2.72 7.94
CA LYS A 82 -10.96 3.70 7.00
C LYS A 82 -9.90 4.58 6.33
N GLU A 83 -9.07 5.25 7.13
CA GLU A 83 -8.04 6.16 6.60
C GLU A 83 -6.91 5.38 5.91
N ARG A 84 -6.51 4.24 6.47
CA ARG A 84 -5.47 3.37 5.90
C ARG A 84 -5.87 2.84 4.52
N THR A 85 -7.08 2.32 4.37
CA THR A 85 -7.60 1.84 3.08
C THR A 85 -7.78 2.98 2.10
N LYS A 86 -8.28 4.14 2.55
CA LYS A 86 -8.40 5.32 1.69
C LYS A 86 -7.05 5.73 1.10
N MET A 87 -6.01 5.82 1.91
CA MET A 87 -4.65 6.15 1.45
C MET A 87 -4.15 5.16 0.39
N VAL A 88 -4.34 3.85 0.59
CA VAL A 88 -3.90 2.81 -0.38
C VAL A 88 -4.67 2.92 -1.69
N VAL A 89 -6.00 3.11 -1.62
CA VAL A 89 -6.86 3.23 -2.81
C VAL A 89 -6.54 4.51 -3.59
N ASP A 90 -6.43 5.65 -2.91
CA ASP A 90 -6.09 6.93 -3.55
C ASP A 90 -4.74 6.83 -4.27
N ARG A 91 -3.73 6.22 -3.63
CA ARG A 91 -2.45 5.99 -4.29
C ARG A 91 -2.56 5.00 -5.46
N GLY A 92 -3.35 3.94 -5.32
CA GLY A 92 -3.58 2.95 -6.38
C GLY A 92 -4.16 3.59 -7.65
N ASN A 93 -5.06 4.56 -7.52
CA ASN A 93 -5.59 5.31 -8.66
C ASN A 93 -4.51 6.13 -9.37
N ILE A 94 -3.65 6.83 -8.61
CA ILE A 94 -2.48 7.54 -9.17
C ILE A 94 -1.55 6.54 -9.86
N GLN A 95 -1.34 5.37 -9.26
CA GLN A 95 -0.47 4.35 -9.80
C GLN A 95 -0.95 3.84 -11.16
N GLN A 96 -2.26 3.61 -11.28
CA GLN A 96 -2.89 3.20 -12.52
C GLN A 96 -2.66 4.25 -13.60
N TYR A 97 -2.78 5.55 -13.30
CA TYR A 97 -2.49 6.60 -14.27
C TYR A 97 -1.01 6.61 -14.69
N LEU A 98 -0.10 6.67 -13.71
CA LEU A 98 1.33 6.79 -13.97
C LEU A 98 1.89 5.59 -14.75
N TYR A 99 1.38 4.38 -14.55
CA TYR A 99 1.85 3.20 -15.30
C TYR A 99 1.41 3.14 -16.75
N HIS A 100 0.44 3.96 -17.15
CA HIS A 100 -0.18 3.89 -18.49
C HIS A 100 -0.13 5.24 -19.22
N LEU A 101 0.82 6.11 -18.86
CA LEU A 101 1.11 7.31 -19.63
C LEU A 101 1.40 6.95 -21.09
N HIS A 102 0.87 7.76 -22.00
CA HIS A 102 1.24 7.69 -23.41
C HIS A 102 2.63 8.27 -23.61
N ASP A 103 3.33 7.77 -24.63
CA ASP A 103 4.62 8.30 -25.07
C ASP A 103 4.54 9.82 -25.25
N GLY A 104 5.53 10.52 -24.69
CA GLY A 104 5.63 11.98 -24.77
C GLY A 104 6.12 12.62 -23.48
N PRO A 105 6.02 13.96 -23.36
CA PRO A 105 6.74 14.72 -22.34
C PRO A 105 6.42 14.33 -20.89
N GLU A 106 5.21 13.85 -20.62
CA GLU A 106 4.82 13.42 -19.28
C GLU A 106 5.42 12.06 -18.90
N GLN A 107 5.49 11.13 -19.85
CA GLN A 107 6.13 9.84 -19.67
C GLN A 107 7.65 10.01 -19.55
N GLU A 108 8.27 10.85 -20.39
CA GLU A 108 9.69 11.22 -20.30
C GLU A 108 10.05 11.79 -18.92
N GLU A 109 9.25 12.73 -18.40
CA GLU A 109 9.50 13.29 -17.06
C GLU A 109 9.31 12.26 -15.94
N ARG A 110 8.35 11.34 -16.08
CA ARG A 110 8.15 10.22 -15.14
C ARG A 110 9.38 9.31 -15.12
N ASP A 111 9.88 8.91 -16.29
CA ASP A 111 11.05 8.03 -16.42
C ASP A 111 12.33 8.70 -15.94
N ARG A 112 12.50 9.99 -16.25
CA ARG A 112 13.60 10.80 -15.72
C ARG A 112 13.60 10.80 -14.19
N LYS A 113 12.43 10.92 -13.54
CA LYS A 113 12.32 10.85 -12.07
C LYS A 113 12.66 9.47 -11.51
N MET A 114 12.22 8.39 -12.17
CA MET A 114 12.50 7.01 -11.74
C MET A 114 13.99 6.69 -11.66
N GLN A 115 14.79 7.34 -12.51
CA GLN A 115 16.26 7.21 -12.56
C GLN A 115 17.00 8.07 -11.52
N MET A 116 16.32 9.01 -10.85
CA MET A 116 16.97 9.90 -9.87
C MET A 116 17.41 9.16 -8.60
N THR A 117 18.58 9.54 -8.09
CA THR A 117 19.08 9.13 -6.77
C THR A 117 19.56 10.37 -5.99
N PRO A 118 18.99 10.69 -4.81
CA PRO A 118 17.92 9.95 -4.13
C PRO A 118 16.58 10.05 -4.87
N THR A 119 15.73 9.03 -4.70
CA THR A 119 14.37 8.98 -5.24
C THR A 119 13.55 10.18 -4.72
N PRO A 120 12.87 10.95 -5.59
CA PRO A 120 12.03 12.07 -5.16
C PRO A 120 10.66 11.62 -4.61
N GLU A 121 9.99 12.47 -3.85
CA GLU A 121 8.60 12.25 -3.40
C GLU A 121 7.64 12.28 -4.60
N GLY A 122 6.60 11.44 -4.56
CA GLY A 122 5.69 11.25 -5.70
C GLY A 122 6.27 10.35 -6.80
N GLU A 123 7.28 9.56 -6.48
CA GLU A 123 7.85 8.50 -7.32
C GLU A 123 6.75 7.61 -7.90
N ALA A 124 6.92 7.23 -9.17
CA ALA A 124 5.98 6.38 -9.87
C ALA A 124 5.84 5.03 -9.17
N LEU A 125 6.94 4.39 -8.76
CA LEU A 125 6.88 3.13 -8.00
C LEU A 125 6.55 3.38 -6.52
N ALA A 126 5.32 3.07 -6.10
CA ALA A 126 4.82 3.40 -4.75
C ALA A 126 5.68 2.91 -3.57
N TRP A 127 6.40 1.79 -3.72
CA TRP A 127 7.28 1.23 -2.67
C TRP A 127 8.67 1.89 -2.63
N ARG A 128 9.04 2.68 -3.65
CA ARG A 128 10.26 3.50 -3.66
C ARG A 128 10.01 4.94 -3.23
N ASP A 129 8.76 5.39 -3.22
CA ASP A 129 8.39 6.75 -2.85
C ASP A 129 8.74 7.04 -1.38
N PRO A 130 9.66 7.98 -1.08
CA PRO A 130 10.09 8.27 0.29
C PRO A 130 8.96 8.84 1.17
N GLY A 131 7.96 9.50 0.59
CA GLY A 131 6.83 10.08 1.35
C GLY A 131 5.75 9.06 1.71
N LEU A 132 5.72 7.93 0.99
CA LEU A 132 4.69 6.90 1.11
C LEU A 132 5.22 5.55 1.60
N ALA A 133 6.33 5.06 1.07
CA ALA A 133 6.84 3.72 1.34
C ALA A 133 6.98 3.40 2.83
N PRO A 134 7.47 4.32 3.69
CA PRO A 134 7.51 4.08 5.14
C PRO A 134 6.13 3.85 5.75
N LYS A 135 5.10 4.56 5.29
CA LYS A 135 3.71 4.41 5.75
C LYS A 135 3.04 3.16 5.19
N LEU A 136 3.37 2.81 3.93
CA LEU A 136 2.79 1.69 3.22
C LEU A 136 3.32 0.35 3.73
N LEU A 137 4.63 0.26 3.93
CA LEU A 137 5.34 -0.99 4.29
C LEU A 137 5.60 -1.10 5.80
N GLY A 138 5.64 0.01 6.52
CA GLY A 138 5.90 0.07 7.96
C GLY A 138 4.64 0.12 8.83
N TYR A 139 3.48 -0.31 8.32
CA TYR A 139 2.22 -0.24 9.06
C TYR A 139 2.22 -1.16 10.30
N ASP A 140 2.05 -0.57 11.48
CA ASP A 140 1.94 -1.27 12.76
C ASP A 140 0.49 -1.25 13.27
N HIS A 141 -0.22 -2.35 13.05
CA HIS A 141 -1.61 -2.52 13.47
C HIS A 141 -1.82 -2.50 14.99
N ILE A 142 -0.84 -2.93 15.79
CA ILE A 142 -0.96 -2.96 17.26
C ILE A 142 -0.91 -1.53 17.80
N ALA A 143 0.04 -0.73 17.29
CA ALA A 143 0.13 0.68 17.63
C ALA A 143 -1.13 1.45 17.19
N ASP A 144 -1.63 1.19 15.99
CA ASP A 144 -2.82 1.86 15.43
C ASP A 144 -4.09 1.61 16.27
N VAL A 145 -4.33 0.35 16.65
CA VAL A 145 -5.45 0.00 17.55
C VAL A 145 -5.28 0.61 18.94
N SER A 146 -4.04 0.74 19.43
CA SER A 146 -3.76 1.30 20.76
C SER A 146 -3.94 2.81 20.84
N LEU A 147 -3.73 3.53 19.73
CA LEU A 147 -3.89 4.98 19.65
C LEU A 147 -5.34 5.39 19.35
N SER A 148 -6.12 4.50 18.74
CA SER A 148 -7.54 4.69 18.45
C SER A 148 -8.38 4.46 19.71
N LYS A 149 -9.09 5.50 20.16
CA LYS A 149 -9.92 5.50 21.38
C LYS A 149 -11.41 5.50 21.06
#